data_AF-A0A3C1P9P6-F1
#
_entry.id   AF-A0A3C1P9P6-F1
#
_cell.length_a   1.000
_cell.length_b   1.000
_cell.length_c   1.000
_cell.angle_alpha   90.00
_cell.angle_beta   90.00
_cell.angle_gamma   90.00
#
_symmetry.space_group_name_H-M   'P 1'
#
loop_
_entity.id
_entity.type
_entity.pdbx_description
1 polymer ?
#
loop_
_entity_poly.entity_id
_entity_poly.type
_entity_poly.pdbx_seq_one_letter_code
_entity_poly.pdbx_strand_id
1 'polypeptide(L)'
;MFENTDLTRWQKSDIQKFELDIQGNGGTYKYTLEIQHRGEYKPPTMRLESLTFDGQPLFDFWVDTVRGEPVGKARIYNDDPIREGAFLPYFDGSRSGIGFIYERPENQKLTWFKKRIANFFIVQINPFAMEPESRQEASSPNWDMSNYAAWYSYLSQESQGKILKLTLELQNIIKGFDSFQNPKSGDVRILSASFTRPSKA
;
A
#
# COMPACT_ATOMS: atom_id res chain seq x y z
N MET A 1 5.72 4.17 -11.04
CA MET A 1 4.63 5.09 -11.47
C MET A 1 3.68 4.24 -12.28
N PHE A 2 2.36 4.41 -12.14
CA PHE A 2 1.37 3.61 -12.88
C PHE A 2 1.65 3.70 -14.38
N GLU A 3 1.60 2.60 -15.10
CA GLU A 3 1.76 2.56 -16.55
C GLU A 3 0.40 2.69 -17.25
N ASN A 4 0.38 3.03 -18.54
CA ASN A 4 -0.89 3.06 -19.29
C ASN A 4 -1.55 1.66 -19.37
N THR A 5 -0.74 0.61 -19.27
CA THR A 5 -1.16 -0.79 -19.18
C THR A 5 -1.88 -1.12 -17.86
N ASP A 6 -1.77 -0.27 -16.83
CA ASP A 6 -2.48 -0.43 -15.55
C ASP A 6 -3.94 0.00 -15.61
N LEU A 7 -4.38 0.65 -16.71
CA LEU A 7 -5.78 0.97 -16.91
C LEU A 7 -6.59 -0.31 -17.02
N THR A 8 -7.66 -0.41 -16.22
CA THR A 8 -8.58 -1.53 -16.35
C THR A 8 -9.20 -1.52 -17.74
N ARG A 9 -9.27 -2.70 -18.39
CA ARG A 9 -9.74 -2.81 -19.80
C ARG A 9 -11.13 -2.20 -20.05
N TRP A 10 -11.92 -1.99 -18.99
CA TRP A 10 -13.27 -1.43 -19.06
C TRP A 10 -13.32 0.09 -18.81
N GLN A 11 -12.24 0.71 -18.32
CA GLN A 11 -12.18 2.15 -18.09
C GLN A 11 -11.92 2.89 -19.41
N LYS A 12 -12.88 3.74 -19.80
CA LYS A 12 -12.80 4.56 -21.03
C LYS A 12 -12.25 5.97 -20.80
N SER A 13 -12.14 6.39 -19.53
CA SER A 13 -11.56 7.68 -19.17
C SER A 13 -10.05 7.58 -19.13
N ASP A 14 -9.39 8.64 -19.59
CA ASP A 14 -7.95 8.87 -19.42
C ASP A 14 -7.59 9.23 -17.98
N ILE A 15 -8.58 9.42 -17.09
CA ILE A 15 -8.37 9.70 -15.68
C ILE A 15 -8.64 8.43 -14.86
N GLN A 16 -7.61 7.97 -14.16
CA GLN A 16 -7.72 6.95 -13.12
C GLN A 16 -7.84 7.62 -11.76
N LYS A 17 -8.96 7.38 -11.07
CA LYS A 17 -9.25 7.95 -9.75
C LYS A 17 -9.19 6.86 -8.68
N PHE A 18 -8.41 7.11 -7.64
CA PHE A 18 -8.33 6.30 -6.44
C PHE A 18 -8.90 7.07 -5.25
N GLU A 19 -9.74 6.41 -4.47
CA GLU A 19 -10.34 6.98 -3.27
C GLU A 19 -10.17 6.00 -2.11
N LEU A 20 -9.87 6.54 -0.94
CA LEU A 20 -9.60 5.75 0.25
C LEU A 20 -10.06 6.50 1.50
N ASP A 21 -10.94 5.85 2.26
CA ASP A 21 -11.37 6.32 3.57
C ASP A 21 -10.69 5.48 4.66
N ILE A 22 -10.01 6.14 5.60
CA ILE A 22 -9.32 5.48 6.72
C ILE A 22 -9.77 6.10 8.04
N GLN A 23 -10.24 5.27 8.96
CA GLN A 23 -10.46 5.69 10.35
C GLN A 23 -9.14 5.70 11.14
N GLY A 24 -8.91 6.76 11.90
CA GLY A 24 -7.73 6.91 12.75
C GLY A 24 -7.66 8.27 13.44
N ASN A 25 -6.84 8.40 14.49
CA ASN A 25 -6.70 9.64 15.28
C ASN A 25 -8.03 10.25 15.78
N GLY A 26 -9.03 9.39 16.02
CA GLY A 26 -10.36 9.83 16.48
C GLY A 26 -11.28 10.39 15.39
N GLY A 27 -10.90 10.34 14.11
CA GLY A 27 -11.68 10.84 12.98
C GLY A 27 -11.52 10.00 11.71
N THR A 28 -11.96 10.56 10.59
CA THR A 28 -11.89 9.91 9.27
C THR A 28 -11.03 10.70 8.31
N TYR A 29 -10.02 10.04 7.77
CA TYR A 29 -9.23 10.52 6.65
C TYR A 29 -9.95 10.18 5.35
N LYS A 30 -10.04 11.16 4.44
CA LYS A 30 -10.49 10.93 3.07
C LYS A 30 -9.38 11.34 2.12
N TYR A 31 -8.94 10.38 1.31
CA TYR A 31 -7.88 10.55 0.35
C TYR A 31 -8.40 10.36 -1.07
N THR A 32 -7.96 11.22 -1.97
CA THR A 32 -8.26 11.15 -3.40
C THR A 32 -7.00 11.37 -4.20
N LEU A 33 -6.77 10.52 -5.21
CA LEU A 33 -5.69 10.66 -6.18
C LEU A 33 -6.27 10.50 -7.58
N GLU A 34 -6.02 11.47 -8.45
CA GLU A 34 -6.34 11.41 -9.87
C GLU A 34 -5.07 11.41 -10.71
N ILE A 35 -4.92 10.38 -11.54
CA ILE A 35 -3.83 10.22 -12.48
C ILE A 35 -4.38 10.34 -13.89
N GLN A 36 -3.80 11.23 -14.69
CA GLN A 36 -4.12 11.35 -16.10
C GLN A 36 -3.13 10.54 -16.95
N HIS A 37 -3.66 9.62 -17.74
CA HIS A 37 -2.96 8.85 -18.75
C HIS A 37 -2.97 9.60 -20.08
N ARG A 38 -1.82 9.70 -20.75
CA ARG A 38 -1.65 10.52 -21.97
C ARG A 38 -1.28 9.70 -23.20
N GLY A 39 -1.73 8.45 -23.25
CA GLY A 39 -1.42 7.48 -24.31
C GLY A 39 0.00 6.91 -24.20
N GLU A 40 0.33 5.94 -25.05
CA GLU A 40 1.54 5.10 -24.93
C GLU A 40 2.87 5.85 -24.80
N TYR A 41 3.01 7.01 -25.44
CA TYR A 41 4.29 7.72 -25.55
C TYR A 41 4.52 8.82 -24.51
N LYS A 42 3.55 9.05 -23.60
CA LYS A 42 3.68 10.06 -22.55
C LYS A 42 3.53 9.40 -21.17
N PRO A 43 4.44 9.70 -20.23
CA PRO A 43 4.28 9.23 -18.88
C PRO A 43 2.97 9.81 -18.30
N PRO A 44 2.23 9.02 -17.51
CA PRO A 44 1.07 9.54 -16.81
C PRO A 44 1.51 10.59 -15.79
N THR A 45 0.60 11.51 -15.51
CA THR A 45 0.86 12.65 -14.64
C THR A 45 -0.26 12.79 -13.63
N MET A 46 0.08 13.10 -12.38
CA MET A 46 -0.92 13.41 -11.37
C MET A 46 -1.67 14.69 -11.74
N ARG A 47 -3.00 14.62 -11.69
CA ARG A 47 -3.90 15.76 -11.93
C ARG A 47 -4.36 16.40 -10.63
N LEU A 48 -4.62 15.56 -9.63
CA LEU A 48 -5.10 15.95 -8.31
C LEU A 48 -4.62 14.94 -7.26
N GLU A 49 -4.26 15.43 -6.09
CA GLU A 49 -4.09 14.62 -4.88
C GLU A 49 -4.63 15.45 -3.71
N SER A 50 -5.57 14.90 -2.95
CA SER A 50 -6.18 15.60 -1.81
C SER A 50 -6.29 14.67 -0.62
N LEU A 51 -6.05 15.22 0.57
CA LEU A 51 -6.22 14.55 1.84
C LEU A 51 -6.96 15.48 2.80
N THR A 52 -8.05 14.98 3.37
CA THR A 52 -8.80 15.67 4.42
C THR A 52 -8.92 14.80 5.67
N PHE A 53 -9.13 15.42 6.83
CA PHE A 53 -9.45 14.79 8.10
C PHE A 53 -10.73 15.43 8.66
N ASP A 54 -11.82 14.67 8.73
CA ASP A 54 -13.15 15.17 9.11
C ASP A 54 -13.57 16.45 8.34
N GLY A 55 -13.20 16.50 7.06
CA GLY A 55 -13.46 17.65 6.18
C GLY A 55 -12.44 18.79 6.27
N GLN A 56 -11.55 18.80 7.26
CA GLN A 56 -10.43 19.74 7.31
C GLN A 56 -9.34 19.31 6.31
N PRO A 57 -8.92 20.17 5.37
CA PRO A 57 -7.87 19.83 4.43
C PRO A 57 -6.51 19.71 5.14
N LEU A 58 -5.73 18.69 4.77
CA LEU A 58 -4.38 18.44 5.24
C LEU A 58 -3.36 18.59 4.10
N PHE A 59 -3.74 18.22 2.89
CA PHE A 59 -2.92 18.37 1.70
C PHE A 59 -3.81 18.52 0.46
N ASP A 60 -3.42 19.41 -0.44
CA ASP A 60 -3.98 19.50 -1.79
C ASP A 60 -2.86 19.68 -2.82
N PHE A 61 -2.96 18.97 -3.92
CA PHE A 61 -2.22 19.19 -5.15
C PHE A 61 -3.22 19.33 -6.29
N TRP A 62 -2.95 20.26 -7.19
CA TRP A 62 -3.72 20.47 -8.41
C TRP A 62 -2.83 20.98 -9.54
N VAL A 63 -3.26 20.76 -10.78
CA VAL A 63 -2.63 21.34 -11.96
C VAL A 63 -3.38 22.60 -12.38
N ASP A 64 -2.64 23.69 -12.56
CA ASP A 64 -3.12 24.97 -13.07
C ASP A 64 -2.45 25.29 -14.42
N THR A 65 -2.90 26.31 -15.14
CA THR A 65 -2.28 26.75 -16.40
C THR A 65 -1.69 28.15 -16.25
N VAL A 66 -0.38 28.27 -16.43
CA VAL A 66 0.34 29.54 -16.35
C VAL A 66 1.02 29.80 -17.68
N ARG A 67 0.63 30.89 -18.37
CA ARG A 67 1.16 31.26 -19.70
C ARG A 67 1.01 30.15 -20.76
N GLY A 68 -0.06 29.37 -20.68
CA GLY A 68 -0.36 28.28 -21.62
C GLY A 68 0.30 26.94 -21.27
N GLU A 69 1.14 26.89 -20.22
CA GLU A 69 1.80 25.67 -19.77
C GLU A 69 1.16 25.13 -18.48
N PRO A 70 0.98 23.80 -18.35
CA PRO A 70 0.46 23.18 -17.13
C PRO A 70 1.51 23.22 -16.02
N VAL A 71 1.13 23.72 -14.85
CA VAL A 71 1.98 23.83 -13.67
C VAL A 71 1.31 23.16 -12.48
N GLY A 72 2.00 22.21 -11.86
CA GLY A 72 1.56 21.62 -10.59
C GLY A 72 1.73 22.60 -9.44
N LYS A 73 0.70 22.71 -8.60
CA LYS A 73 0.70 23.51 -7.37
C LYS A 73 0.30 22.62 -6.21
N ALA A 74 0.84 22.89 -5.03
CA ALA A 74 0.46 22.17 -3.82
C ALA A 74 0.27 23.10 -2.63
N ARG A 75 -0.61 22.71 -1.71
CA ARG A 75 -0.82 23.34 -0.42
C ARG A 75 -0.74 22.28 0.67
N ILE A 76 0.07 22.56 1.68
CA ILE A 76 0.21 21.72 2.87
C ILE A 76 -0.43 22.51 4.00
N TYR A 77 -1.43 21.95 4.66
CA TYR A 77 -2.12 22.61 5.76
C TYR A 77 -1.56 22.14 7.11
N ASN A 78 -1.68 23.00 8.12
CA ASN A 78 -1.36 22.63 9.48
C ASN A 78 -2.53 21.88 10.13
N ASP A 79 -2.22 21.08 11.14
CA ASP A 79 -3.25 20.41 11.95
C ASP A 79 -4.16 21.41 12.67
N ASP A 80 -3.60 22.56 13.07
CA ASP A 80 -4.33 23.74 13.56
C ASP A 80 -4.80 24.59 12.37
N PRO A 81 -6.12 24.65 12.09
CA PRO A 81 -6.64 25.36 10.92
C PRO A 81 -6.46 26.88 10.98
N ILE A 82 -6.16 27.45 12.15
CA ILE A 82 -5.93 28.89 12.31
C ILE A 82 -4.58 29.31 11.70
N ARG A 83 -3.60 28.39 11.68
CA ARG A 83 -2.23 28.69 11.22
C ARG A 83 -2.11 28.47 9.73
N GLU A 84 -1.50 29.43 9.04
CA GLU A 84 -1.23 29.31 7.61
C GLU A 84 -0.28 28.15 7.30
N GLY A 85 -0.70 27.32 6.36
CA GLY A 85 0.09 26.25 5.79
C GLY A 85 1.06 26.72 4.70
N ALA A 86 1.89 25.80 4.19
CA ALA A 86 2.82 26.10 3.11
C ALA A 86 2.14 26.03 1.74
N PHE A 87 2.45 26.99 0.86
CA PHE A 87 2.05 26.98 -0.54
C PHE A 87 3.28 26.78 -1.44
N LEU A 88 3.18 25.82 -2.36
CA LEU A 88 4.22 25.46 -3.31
C LEU A 88 3.72 25.82 -4.72
N PRO A 89 4.20 26.93 -5.31
CA PRO A 89 3.71 27.42 -6.60
C PRO A 89 4.17 26.57 -7.80
N TYR A 90 5.20 25.74 -7.60
CA TYR A 90 5.74 24.80 -8.58
C TYR A 90 6.00 23.48 -7.86
N PHE A 91 5.21 22.45 -8.20
CA PHE A 91 5.31 21.11 -7.63
C PHE A 91 5.39 20.07 -8.74
N ASP A 92 6.31 19.12 -8.61
CA ASP A 92 6.47 18.02 -9.56
C ASP A 92 5.36 16.98 -9.36
N GLY A 93 4.39 16.97 -10.27
CA GLY A 93 3.29 15.99 -10.29
C GLY A 93 3.69 14.59 -10.75
N SER A 94 4.98 14.30 -10.93
CA SER A 94 5.47 12.95 -11.20
C SER A 94 5.43 12.04 -9.96
N ARG A 95 5.26 12.61 -8.75
CA ARG A 95 5.21 11.86 -7.49
C ARG A 95 4.16 12.42 -6.56
N SER A 96 3.63 11.57 -5.67
CA SER A 96 2.75 12.01 -4.57
C SER A 96 3.43 13.07 -3.71
N GLY A 97 2.72 14.16 -3.45
CA GLY A 97 3.16 15.20 -2.55
C GLY A 97 3.14 14.78 -1.10
N ILE A 98 2.19 13.92 -0.69
CA ILE A 98 2.16 13.34 0.66
C ILE A 98 3.45 12.54 0.93
N GLY A 99 3.94 11.81 -0.08
CA GLY A 99 5.20 11.07 0.02
C GLY A 99 6.43 11.96 0.31
N PHE A 100 6.43 13.19 -0.19
CA PHE A 100 7.56 14.13 -0.08
C PHE A 100 7.60 14.89 1.25
N ILE A 101 6.48 14.97 1.99
CA ILE A 101 6.39 15.80 3.20
C ILE A 101 7.20 15.19 4.35
N TYR A 102 8.03 16.02 4.98
CA TYR A 102 8.76 15.69 6.20
C TYR A 102 7.87 15.82 7.43
N GLU A 103 8.11 14.97 8.42
CA GLU A 103 7.44 15.02 9.72
C GLU A 103 7.83 16.30 10.47
N ARG A 104 6.82 17.02 10.94
CA ARG A 104 6.95 18.25 11.73
C ARG A 104 5.86 18.32 12.81
N PRO A 105 6.06 19.07 13.90
CA PRO A 105 5.05 19.22 14.95
C PRO A 105 3.69 19.71 14.44
N GLU A 106 3.67 20.50 13.35
CA GLU A 106 2.47 21.08 12.77
C GLU A 106 1.67 20.15 11.82
N ASN A 107 2.20 18.97 11.45
CA ASN A 107 1.59 18.10 10.44
C ASN A 107 1.45 16.63 10.91
N GLN A 108 1.16 16.43 12.19
CA GLN A 108 1.05 15.11 12.81
C GLN A 108 -0.06 14.27 12.17
N LYS A 109 -1.21 14.86 11.82
CA LYS A 109 -2.30 14.11 11.16
C LYS A 109 -1.87 13.61 9.78
N LEU A 110 -1.20 14.43 9.00
CA LEU A 110 -0.66 14.06 7.69
C LEU A 110 0.42 12.99 7.81
N THR A 111 1.34 13.17 8.75
CA THR A 111 2.41 12.20 9.03
C THR A 111 1.85 10.85 9.45
N TRP A 112 0.83 10.82 10.30
CA TRP A 112 0.15 9.59 10.69
C TRP A 112 -0.43 8.88 9.47
N PHE A 113 -1.12 9.60 8.59
CA PHE A 113 -1.71 9.03 7.37
C PHE A 113 -0.64 8.45 6.44
N LYS A 114 0.46 9.19 6.22
CA LYS A 114 1.63 8.73 5.46
C LYS A 114 2.20 7.42 6.01
N LYS A 115 2.42 7.36 7.33
CA LYS A 115 2.90 6.15 8.01
C LYS A 115 1.88 5.01 7.91
N ARG A 116 0.58 5.31 7.95
CA ARG A 116 -0.49 4.30 7.85
C ARG A 116 -0.53 3.65 6.47
N ILE A 117 -0.50 4.43 5.39
CA ILE A 117 -0.45 3.91 4.01
C ILE A 117 0.83 3.14 3.75
N ALA A 118 1.97 3.60 4.28
CA ALA A 118 3.25 2.89 4.11
C ALA A 118 3.25 1.46 4.67
N ASN A 119 2.28 1.13 5.54
CA ASN A 119 2.10 -0.20 6.11
C ASN A 119 1.07 -1.06 5.34
N PHE A 120 0.58 -0.60 4.19
CA PHE A 120 -0.34 -1.39 3.36
C PHE A 120 0.44 -2.48 2.63
N PHE A 121 -0.09 -3.70 2.70
CA PHE A 121 0.33 -4.81 1.86
C PHE A 121 -0.69 -4.97 0.74
N ILE A 122 -0.31 -4.55 -0.47
CA ILE A 122 -1.12 -4.78 -1.66
C ILE A 122 -0.48 -5.97 -2.37
N VAL A 123 -1.19 -7.10 -2.38
CA VAL A 123 -0.71 -8.35 -2.97
C VAL A 123 -1.77 -8.94 -3.88
N GLN A 124 -1.32 -9.48 -4.99
CA GLN A 124 -2.10 -10.33 -5.88
C GLN A 124 -1.64 -11.77 -5.67
N ILE A 125 -2.30 -12.48 -4.75
CA ILE A 125 -1.96 -13.88 -4.47
C ILE A 125 -2.03 -14.70 -5.78
N ASN A 126 -0.87 -15.19 -6.25
CA ASN A 126 -0.77 -16.07 -7.40
C ASN A 126 -0.21 -17.44 -6.96
N PRO A 127 -1.07 -18.43 -6.66
CA PRO A 127 -0.63 -19.73 -6.18
C PRO A 127 0.31 -20.47 -7.14
N PHE A 128 0.21 -20.22 -8.45
CA PHE A 128 1.05 -20.88 -9.45
C PHE A 128 2.50 -20.35 -9.49
N ALA A 129 2.72 -19.14 -9.00
CA ALA A 129 4.05 -18.53 -8.90
C ALA A 129 4.69 -18.72 -7.52
N MET A 130 3.97 -19.31 -6.55
CA MET A 130 4.47 -19.53 -5.20
C MET A 130 5.51 -20.64 -5.18
N GLU A 131 6.76 -20.26 -4.93
CA GLU A 131 7.84 -21.21 -4.76
C GLU A 131 7.76 -21.85 -3.36
N PRO A 132 7.82 -23.18 -3.25
CA PRO A 132 7.80 -23.87 -1.96
C PRO A 132 9.14 -23.76 -1.22
N GLU A 133 10.22 -23.45 -1.93
CA GLU A 133 11.58 -23.38 -1.40
C GLU A 133 11.99 -21.94 -1.04
N SER A 134 12.56 -21.78 0.16
CA SER A 134 13.27 -20.57 0.58
C SER A 134 14.76 -20.85 0.66
N ARG A 135 15.52 -20.28 -0.29
CA ARG A 135 17.00 -20.25 -0.28
C ARG A 135 17.54 -19.11 0.59
N GLN A 136 16.77 -18.03 0.70
CA GLN A 136 17.08 -16.85 1.49
C GLN A 136 15.79 -16.36 2.14
N GLU A 137 15.94 -15.67 3.27
CA GLU A 137 14.83 -15.02 3.97
C GLU A 137 14.48 -13.69 3.29
N ALA A 138 13.20 -13.36 3.28
CA ALA A 138 12.72 -12.09 2.75
C ALA A 138 11.91 -11.36 3.81
N SER A 139 12.26 -10.11 4.12
CA SER A 139 11.54 -9.30 5.11
C SER A 139 10.18 -8.79 4.60
N SER A 140 9.93 -8.87 3.29
CA SER A 140 8.70 -8.45 2.63
C SER A 140 8.23 -9.46 1.56
N PRO A 141 6.92 -9.63 1.37
CA PRO A 141 6.39 -10.42 0.27
C PRO A 141 6.57 -9.67 -1.07
N ASN A 142 6.71 -10.44 -2.15
CA ASN A 142 6.58 -9.95 -3.51
C ASN A 142 5.10 -9.59 -3.79
N TRP A 143 4.87 -8.72 -4.76
CA TRP A 143 3.52 -8.34 -5.21
C TRP A 143 2.63 -9.55 -5.50
N ASP A 144 3.18 -10.57 -6.18
CA ASP A 144 2.46 -11.78 -6.58
C ASP A 144 2.49 -12.90 -5.50
N MET A 145 3.13 -12.63 -4.36
CA MET A 145 3.41 -13.57 -3.29
C MET A 145 4.26 -14.78 -3.70
N SER A 146 4.98 -14.71 -4.82
CA SER A 146 5.85 -15.79 -5.30
C SER A 146 6.88 -16.27 -4.26
N ASN A 147 7.38 -15.35 -3.43
CA ASN A 147 8.35 -15.61 -2.37
C ASN A 147 7.70 -15.94 -0.99
N TYR A 148 6.45 -16.39 -0.95
CA TYR A 148 5.73 -16.61 0.30
C TYR A 148 6.48 -17.49 1.30
N ALA A 149 7.13 -18.57 0.86
CA ALA A 149 7.93 -19.44 1.73
C ALA A 149 9.11 -18.70 2.40
N ALA A 150 9.78 -17.81 1.67
CA ALA A 150 10.87 -16.99 2.19
C ALA A 150 10.40 -15.94 3.18
N TRP A 151 9.28 -15.29 2.89
CA TRP A 151 8.67 -14.31 3.79
C TRP A 151 8.13 -14.95 5.07
N TYR A 152 7.46 -16.10 4.95
CA TYR A 152 6.99 -16.87 6.09
C TYR A 152 8.16 -17.33 6.98
N SER A 153 9.27 -17.75 6.38
CA SER A 153 10.48 -18.14 7.11
C SER A 153 11.01 -17.01 7.99
N TYR A 154 11.12 -15.80 7.44
CA TYR A 154 11.50 -14.60 8.18
C TYR A 154 10.54 -14.32 9.36
N LEU A 155 9.22 -14.30 9.08
CA LEU A 155 8.20 -14.05 10.11
C LEU A 155 8.24 -15.07 11.25
N SER A 156 8.48 -16.34 10.93
CA SER A 156 8.52 -17.42 11.90
C SER A 156 9.69 -17.32 12.89
N GLN A 157 10.78 -16.67 12.48
CA GLN A 157 11.95 -16.46 13.32
C GLN A 157 11.83 -15.19 14.16
N GLU A 158 11.38 -14.10 13.55
CA GLU A 158 11.25 -12.79 14.20
C GLU A 158 10.13 -12.74 15.24
N SER A 159 9.04 -13.51 15.07
CA SER A 159 7.85 -13.34 15.89
C SER A 159 7.00 -14.60 16.05
N GLN A 160 7.48 -15.56 16.84
CA GLN A 160 6.77 -16.81 17.16
C GLN A 160 5.31 -16.61 17.63
N GLY A 161 5.04 -15.60 18.46
CA GLY A 161 3.68 -15.32 18.95
C GLY A 161 2.69 -14.92 17.85
N LYS A 162 3.14 -14.23 16.80
CA LYS A 162 2.28 -13.87 15.65
C LYS A 162 1.99 -15.08 14.78
N ILE A 163 2.96 -15.98 14.60
CA ILE A 163 2.75 -17.24 13.89
C ILE A 163 1.75 -18.12 14.62
N LEU A 164 1.87 -18.27 15.94
CA LEU A 164 0.90 -19.05 16.72
C LEU A 164 -0.52 -18.51 16.52
N LYS A 165 -0.70 -17.19 16.60
CA LYS A 165 -2.00 -16.56 16.36
C LYS A 165 -2.50 -16.82 14.93
N LEU A 166 -1.64 -16.66 13.93
CA LEU A 166 -1.98 -16.95 12.52
C LEU A 166 -2.42 -18.40 12.34
N THR A 167 -1.70 -19.37 12.92
CA THR A 167 -2.04 -20.79 12.84
C THR A 167 -3.42 -21.06 13.44
N LEU A 168 -3.72 -20.52 14.63
CA LEU A 168 -5.03 -20.69 15.26
C LEU A 168 -6.17 -20.09 14.42
N GLU A 169 -5.98 -18.91 13.83
CA GLU A 169 -6.97 -18.31 12.93
C GLU A 169 -7.18 -19.16 11.67
N LEU A 170 -6.11 -19.68 11.07
CA LEU A 170 -6.21 -20.55 9.89
C LEU A 170 -6.89 -21.89 10.20
N GLN A 171 -6.67 -22.45 11.38
CA GLN A 171 -7.38 -23.66 11.85
C GLN A 171 -8.90 -23.42 11.94
N ASN A 172 -9.32 -22.21 12.33
CA ASN A 172 -10.73 -21.84 12.40
C ASN A 172 -11.37 -21.65 11.02
N ILE A 173 -10.61 -21.12 10.05
CA ILE A 173 -11.10 -20.79 8.71
C ILE A 173 -11.04 -22.00 7.77
N ILE A 174 -9.95 -22.76 7.81
CA ILE A 174 -9.67 -23.86 6.88
C ILE A 174 -9.87 -25.18 7.61
N LYS A 175 -11.01 -25.83 7.37
CA LYS A 175 -11.33 -27.12 7.99
C LYS A 175 -10.24 -28.15 7.74
N GLY A 176 -9.70 -28.71 8.81
CA GLY A 176 -8.69 -29.74 8.78
C GLY A 176 -7.26 -29.22 8.60
N PHE A 177 -7.04 -27.91 8.44
CA PHE A 177 -5.70 -27.34 8.54
C PHE A 177 -5.17 -27.57 9.97
N ASP A 178 -3.91 -28.00 10.07
CA ASP A 178 -3.23 -28.22 11.34
C ASP A 178 -2.17 -27.15 11.57
N SER A 179 -1.15 -27.12 10.71
CA SER A 179 0.00 -26.23 10.90
C SER A 179 0.74 -26.01 9.59
N PHE A 180 1.46 -24.89 9.51
CA PHE A 180 2.52 -24.73 8.52
C PHE A 180 3.80 -25.37 9.05
N GLN A 181 4.39 -26.23 8.25
CA GLN A 181 5.70 -26.83 8.51
C GLN A 181 6.74 -26.13 7.63
N ASN A 182 7.88 -25.79 8.23
CA ASN A 182 8.96 -25.13 7.52
C ASN A 182 10.34 -25.77 7.84
N PRO A 183 10.48 -27.09 7.62
CA PRO A 183 11.72 -27.81 7.90
C PRO A 183 12.88 -27.31 7.03
N LYS A 184 14.09 -27.37 7.58
CA LYS A 184 15.32 -27.19 6.82
C LYS A 184 15.64 -28.49 6.07
N SER A 185 15.87 -28.39 4.77
CA SER A 185 16.26 -29.49 3.87
C SER A 185 17.52 -29.07 3.11
N GLY A 186 18.69 -29.53 3.57
CA GLY A 186 19.98 -29.01 3.07
C GLY A 186 20.14 -27.52 3.39
N ASP A 187 20.43 -26.71 2.37
CA ASP A 187 20.58 -25.26 2.47
C ASP A 187 19.27 -24.48 2.25
N VAL A 188 18.15 -25.18 2.03
CA VAL A 188 16.83 -24.54 1.81
C VAL A 188 15.84 -24.88 2.91
N ARG A 189 14.83 -24.04 3.09
CA ARG A 189 13.63 -24.38 3.87
C ARG A 189 12.47 -24.63 2.92
N ILE A 190 11.65 -25.62 3.24
CA ILE A 190 10.49 -25.98 2.42
C ILE A 190 9.23 -25.69 3.23
N LEU A 191 8.38 -24.81 2.73
CA LEU A 191 7.09 -24.53 3.35
C LEU A 191 6.06 -25.54 2.87
N SER A 192 5.42 -26.23 3.81
CA SER A 192 4.30 -27.13 3.54
C SER A 192 3.17 -26.92 4.55
N ALA A 193 1.95 -27.26 4.16
CA ALA A 193 0.78 -27.23 5.03
C ALA A 193 0.41 -28.65 5.46
N SER A 194 0.31 -28.86 6.77
CA SER A 194 -0.18 -30.09 7.37
C SER A 194 -1.70 -30.00 7.53
N PHE A 195 -2.39 -31.10 7.22
CA PHE A 195 -3.83 -31.23 7.44
C PHE A 195 -4.11 -32.48 8.27
N THR A 196 -4.95 -32.35 9.30
CA THR A 196 -5.47 -33.50 10.03
C THR A 196 -6.37 -34.30 9.10
N ARG A 197 -6.12 -35.62 8.99
CA ARG A 197 -7.07 -36.52 8.32
C ARG A 197 -8.40 -36.46 9.05
N PRO A 198 -9.55 -36.33 8.34
CA PRO A 198 -10.83 -36.52 8.99
C PRO A 198 -10.85 -37.90 9.64
N SER A 199 -11.21 -37.97 10.92
CA SER A 199 -11.49 -39.26 11.56
C SER A 199 -12.55 -39.95 10.72
N LYS A 200 -12.27 -41.18 10.25
CA LYS A 200 -13.31 -42.03 9.65
C LYS A 200 -14.43 -42.14 10.68
N ALA A 201 -15.61 -41.63 10.33
CA ALA A 201 -16.84 -41.90 11.06
C ALA A 201 -17.22 -43.38 10.92
#